data_AF-A0A4Z0H5U5-F1
#
_entry.id   AF-A0A4Z0H5U5-F1
#
_cell.length_a   1.000
_cell.length_b   1.000
_cell.length_c   1.000
_cell.angle_alpha   90.00
_cell.angle_beta   90.00
_cell.angle_gamma   90.00
#
_symmetry.space_group_name_H-M   'P 1'
#
loop_
_entity.id
_entity.type
_entity.pdbx_description
1 polymer ?
#
loop_
_entity_poly.entity_id
_entity_poly.type
_entity_poly.pdbx_seq_one_letter_code
_entity_poly.pdbx_strand_id
1 'polypeptide(L)' 'MTMRPLDDFLYHLHKYMEYTTEMRSSFEHLTAREKQIVQEASPDHLGPEQLSKHAYKWHDDLYEVLDKD' A
#
# COMPACT_ATOMS: atom_id res chain seq x y z
N MET A 1 23.05 3.58 17.10
CA MET A 1 21.71 3.62 17.70
C MET A 1 20.90 2.53 17.06
N THR A 2 20.44 1.54 17.82
CA THR A 2 19.50 0.53 17.34
C THR A 2 18.13 1.19 17.20
N MET A 3 17.56 1.19 15.98
CA MET A 3 16.17 1.60 15.76
C MET A 3 15.24 0.72 16.62
N ARG A 4 14.19 1.31 17.19
CA ARG A 4 13.18 0.50 17.90
C ARG A 4 12.46 -0.35 16.86
N PRO A 5 12.05 -1.59 17.17
CA PRO A 5 11.33 -2.45 16.22
C PRO A 5 10.07 -1.80 15.63
N LEU A 6 9.39 -0.93 16.39
CA LEU A 6 8.25 -0.16 15.92
C LEU A 6 8.64 0.89 14.86
N ASP A 7 9.77 1.60 15.06
CA ASP A 7 10.23 2.61 14.11
C ASP A 7 10.65 1.95 12.77
N ASP A 8 11.20 0.74 12.84
CA ASP A 8 11.53 -0.08 11.66
C ASP A 8 10.27 -0.54 10.93
N PHE A 9 9.24 -0.98 11.65
CA PHE A 9 7.95 -1.32 11.06
C PHE A 9 7.27 -0.11 10.39
N LEU A 10 7.27 1.05 11.05
CA LEU A 10 6.74 2.29 10.51
C LEU A 10 7.45 2.70 9.22
N TYR A 11 8.78 2.55 9.17
CA TYR A 11 9.56 2.78 7.95
C TYR A 11 9.12 1.86 6.82
N HIS A 12 8.98 0.56 7.08
CA HIS A 12 8.54 -0.40 6.08
C HIS A 12 7.08 -0.17 5.63
N LEU A 13 6.19 0.24 6.53
CA LEU A 13 4.82 0.60 6.18
C LEU A 13 4.81 1.83 5.27
N HIS A 14 5.62 2.84 5.56
CA HIS A 14 5.77 4.01 4.68
C HIS A 14 6.27 3.62 3.28
N LYS A 15 7.28 2.74 3.21
CA LYS A 15 7.78 2.20 1.93
C LYS A 15 6.73 1.41 1.18
N TYR A 16 5.89 0.65 1.88
CA TYR A 16 4.79 -0.06 1.27
C TYR A 16 3.73 0.89 0.69
N MET A 17 3.45 2.02 1.35
CA MET A 17 2.55 3.06 0.82
C MET A 17 3.11 3.72 -0.44
N GLU A 18 4.40 4.07 -0.46
CA GLU A 18 5.08 4.60 -1.65
C GLU A 18 4.94 3.63 -2.82
N TYR A 19 5.29 2.36 -2.59
CA TYR A 19 5.27 1.33 -3.62
C TYR A 19 3.86 1.06 -4.17
N THR A 20 2.86 0.95 -3.30
CA THR A 20 1.46 0.74 -3.74
C THR A 20 0.91 1.95 -4.50
N THR A 21 1.38 3.16 -4.19
CA THR A 21 1.04 4.37 -4.95
C THR A 21 1.67 4.36 -6.34
N GLU A 22 2.94 3.98 -6.46
CA GLU A 22 3.63 3.82 -7.76
C GLU A 22 2.98 2.72 -8.61
N MET A 23 2.58 1.61 -7.99
CA MET A 23 1.84 0.53 -8.66
C MET A 23 0.49 1.03 -9.17
N ARG A 24 -0.26 1.81 -8.37
CA ARG A 24 -1.54 2.41 -8.79
C ARG A 24 -1.34 3.36 -9.97
N SER A 25 -0.35 4.26 -9.89
CA SER A 25 -0.02 5.17 -10.98
C SER A 25 0.36 4.42 -12.26
N SER A 26 1.21 3.40 -12.15
CA SER A 26 1.59 2.56 -13.30
C SER A 26 0.38 1.84 -13.89
N PHE A 27 -0.52 1.35 -13.04
CA PHE A 27 -1.76 0.69 -13.46
C PHE A 27 -2.70 1.64 -14.20
N GLU A 28 -2.80 2.91 -13.80
CA GLU A 28 -3.65 3.90 -14.47
C GLU A 28 -3.28 4.10 -15.94
N HIS A 29 -2.00 3.99 -16.28
CA HIS A 29 -1.48 4.14 -17.64
C HIS A 29 -1.65 2.92 -18.54
N LEU A 30 -2.06 1.77 -18.00
CA LEU A 30 -2.30 0.55 -18.76
C LEU A 30 -3.57 0.65 -19.63
N THR A 31 -3.57 -0.07 -20.75
CA THR A 31 -4.77 -0.27 -21.56
C THR A 31 -5.83 -1.07 -20.78
N ALA A 32 -7.09 -1.01 -21.23
CA ALA A 32 -8.18 -1.77 -20.59
C ALA A 32 -7.89 -3.28 -20.53
N ARG A 33 -7.28 -3.85 -21.58
CA ARG A 33 -6.91 -5.26 -21.62
C ARG A 33 -5.80 -5.60 -20.63
N GLU A 34 -4.77 -4.77 -20.53
CA GLU A 34 -3.68 -4.97 -19.56
C GLU A 34 -4.16 -4.82 -18.12
N LYS A 35 -5.05 -3.86 -17.85
CA LYS A 35 -5.72 -3.70 -16.54
C LYS A 35 -6.47 -4.98 -16.14
N GLN A 36 -7.22 -5.55 -17.09
CA GLN A 36 -7.96 -6.79 -16.87
C GLN A 36 -7.02 -7.97 -16.55
N ILE A 37 -5.93 -8.14 -17.31
CA ILE A 37 -4.93 -9.18 -17.05
C ILE A 37 -4.34 -9.06 -15.65
N VAL A 38 -3.97 -7.85 -15.24
CA VAL A 38 -3.39 -7.60 -13.90
C VAL A 38 -4.41 -7.90 -12.80
N GLN A 39 -5.67 -7.52 -12.98
CA GLN A 39 -6.74 -7.80 -12.01
C GLN A 39 -7.02 -9.30 -11.91
N GLU A 40 -7.22 -9.99 -13.04
CA GLU A 40 -7.51 -11.42 -13.09
C GLU A 40 -6.38 -12.28 -12.51
N ALA A 41 -5.13 -11.82 -12.63
CA ALA A 41 -3.98 -12.50 -12.06
C ALA A 41 -3.80 -12.26 -10.55
N SER A 42 -4.50 -11.30 -9.96
CA SER A 42 -4.39 -11.01 -8.53
C SER A 42 -5.19 -12.02 -7.68
N PRO A 43 -4.72 -12.41 -6.48
CA PRO A 43 -5.39 -13.42 -5.65
C PRO A 43 -6.86 -13.13 -5.36
N ASP A 44 -7.19 -11.86 -5.15
CA ASP A 44 -8.52 -11.40 -4.78
C ASP A 44 -9.28 -10.74 -5.94
N HIS A 45 -8.72 -10.80 -7.15
CA HIS A 45 -9.22 -10.08 -8.32
C HIS A 45 -9.33 -8.56 -8.11
N LEU A 46 -8.44 -8.02 -7.27
CA LEU A 46 -8.36 -6.61 -6.89
C LEU A 46 -7.24 -5.89 -7.63
N GLY A 47 -7.52 -4.64 -8.02
CA GLY A 47 -6.50 -3.76 -8.61
C GLY A 47 -5.56 -3.16 -7.55
N PRO A 48 -4.42 -2.58 -7.98
CA PRO A 48 -3.46 -1.91 -7.10
C PRO A 48 -4.04 -0.73 -6.30
N GLU A 49 -5.17 -0.16 -6.76
CA GLU A 49 -5.92 0.86 -6.01
C GLU A 49 -6.32 0.37 -4.61
N GLN A 50 -6.81 -0.87 -4.51
CA GLN A 50 -7.24 -1.42 -3.22
C GLN A 50 -6.06 -1.67 -2.29
N LEU A 51 -4.91 -2.08 -2.84
CA LEU A 51 -3.65 -2.23 -2.08
C LEU A 51 -3.19 -0.90 -1.50
N SER A 52 -3.20 0.16 -2.32
CA SER A 52 -2.87 1.52 -1.88
C SER A 52 -3.82 1.97 -0.77
N LYS A 53 -5.14 1.81 -0.95
CA LYS A 53 -6.15 2.15 0.06
C LYS A 53 -5.92 1.43 1.40
N HIS A 54 -5.61 0.14 1.36
CA HIS A 54 -5.31 -0.63 2.58
C HIS A 54 -4.03 -0.14 3.27
N ALA A 55 -2.97 0.17 2.51
CA ALA A 55 -1.72 0.68 3.05
C ALA A 55 -1.91 2.02 3.78
N TYR A 56 -2.61 2.97 3.14
CA TYR A 56 -2.95 4.26 3.77
C TYR A 56 -3.83 4.10 5.00
N LYS A 57 -4.86 3.26 4.94
CA LYS A 57 -5.73 3.00 6.10
C LYS A 57 -4.94 2.43 7.29
N TRP A 58 -4.03 1.47 7.04
CA TRP A 58 -3.22 0.90 8.11
C TRP A 58 -2.31 1.96 8.73
N HIS A 59 -1.68 2.79 7.90
CA HIS A 59 -0.90 3.91 8.39
C HIS A 59 -1.73 4.84 9.28
N ASP A 60 -2.88 5.31 8.80
CA ASP A 60 -3.74 6.25 9.54
C ASP A 60 -4.23 5.64 10.86
N ASP A 61 -4.76 4.42 10.83
CA ASP A 61 -5.23 3.72 12.04
C ASP A 61 -4.10 3.54 13.06
N LEU A 62 -2.87 3.27 12.60
CA LEU A 62 -1.72 3.06 13.48
C LEU A 62 -1.26 4.38 14.12
N TYR A 63 -1.19 5.47 13.37
CA TYR A 63 -0.87 6.79 13.94
C TYR A 63 -1.96 7.29 14.89
N GLU A 64 -3.24 7.03 14.61
CA GLU A 64 -4.32 7.34 15.54
C GLU A 64 -4.21 6.59 16.88
N VAL A 65 -3.64 5.39 16.89
CA VAL A 65 -3.37 4.63 18.12
C VAL A 65 -2.16 5.21 18.83
N LEU A 66 -1.07 5.51 18.10
CA LEU A 66 0.15 6.07 18.69
C LEU A 66 -0.05 7.47 19.27
N ASP A 67 -0.91 8.29 18.70
CA ASP A 67 -1.22 9.64 19.21
C ASP A 67 -2.05 9.61 20.51
N LYS A 68 -2.65 8.46 20.84
CA LYS A 68 -3.46 8.26 22.05
C LYS A 68 -2.69 7.61 23.20
N ASP A 69 -1.48 7.11 22.95
CA ASP A 69 -0.54 6.54 23.94
C ASP A 69 0.40 7.62 24.52
#